data_AF-A0A7W0TCL9-F1
#
_entry.id   AF-A0A7W0TCL9-F1
#
_cell.length_a   1.000
_cell.length_b   1.000
_cell.length_c   1.000
_cell.angle_alpha   90.00
_cell.angle_beta   90.00
_cell.angle_gamma   90.00
#
_symmetry.space_group_name_H-M   'P 1'
#
loop_
_entity.id
_entity.type
_entity.pdbx_description
1 polymer ?
#
loop_
_entity_poly.entity_id
_entity_poly.type
_entity_poly.pdbx_seq_one_letter_code
_entity_poly.pdbx_strand_id
1 'polypeptide(L)' 'MGHRVTLIPGDGTGPELTEATRRVLEATGVDLDWDVRQAGV' A
#
# COMPACT_ATOMS: atom_id res chain seq x y z
N MET A 1 -2.88 16.03 8.36
CA MET A 1 -3.05 14.76 9.11
C MET A 1 -3.45 13.76 8.06
N GLY A 2 -2.55 12.86 7.70
CA GLY A 2 -2.76 11.91 6.62
C GLY A 2 -3.92 10.95 6.89
N HIS A 3 -4.46 10.37 5.83
CA HIS A 3 -5.44 9.30 5.94
C HIS A 3 -4.72 8.02 6.37
N ARG A 4 -5.15 7.42 7.47
CA ARG A 4 -4.62 6.13 7.90
C ARG A 4 -5.20 5.02 7.01
N VAL A 5 -4.33 4.27 6.36
CA VAL A 5 -4.70 3.20 5.43
C VAL A 5 -4.01 1.91 5.85
N THR A 6 -4.77 0.83 6.00
CA THR A 6 -4.20 -0.50 6.22
C THR A 6 -3.85 -1.13 4.88
N LEU A 7 -2.56 -1.41 4.67
CA LEU A 7 -2.05 -2.05 3.45
C LEU A 7 -1.76 -3.51 3.74
N ILE A 8 -2.46 -4.41 3.05
CA ILE A 8 -2.25 -5.85 3.15
C ILE A 8 -1.69 -6.35 1.81
N PRO A 9 -0.38 -6.61 1.71
CA PRO A 9 0.19 -7.18 0.48
C PRO A 9 -0.39 -8.56 0.23
N GLY A 10 -0.77 -8.83 -1.03
CA GLY A 10 -1.16 -10.18 -1.47
C GLY A 10 0.05 -11.06 -1.81
N ASP A 11 -0.22 -12.28 -2.27
CA ASP A 11 0.79 -13.28 -2.63
C ASP A 11 1.09 -13.34 -4.13
N GLY A 12 2.10 -14.12 -4.53
CA GLY A 12 2.49 -14.28 -5.93
C GLY A 12 2.98 -12.95 -6.53
N THR A 13 2.25 -12.40 -7.49
CA THR A 13 2.50 -11.06 -8.05
C THR A 13 1.99 -9.91 -7.15
N GLY A 14 1.26 -10.24 -6.08
CA GLY A 14 0.66 -9.30 -5.13
C GLY A 14 1.64 -8.26 -4.54
N PRO A 15 2.86 -8.62 -4.09
CA PRO A 15 3.78 -7.65 -3.51
C PRO A 15 4.24 -6.58 -4.50
N GLU A 16 4.52 -6.99 -5.75
CA GLU A 16 4.92 -6.07 -6.83
C GLU A 16 3.80 -5.08 -7.18
N LEU A 17 2.57 -5.60 -7.35
CA LEU A 17 1.39 -4.78 -7.66
C LEU A 17 1.03 -3.83 -6.51
N THR A 18 1.22 -4.27 -5.26
CA THR A 18 1.00 -3.46 -4.05
C THR A 18 1.94 -2.27 -4.03
N GLU A 19 3.23 -2.50 -4.30
CA GLU A 19 4.25 -1.46 -4.36
C GLU A 19 4.00 -0.48 -5.53
N ALA A 20 3.65 -0.98 -6.72
CA ALA A 20 3.29 -0.13 -7.84
C ALA A 20 2.07 0.77 -7.53
N THR A 21 1.05 0.20 -6.89
CA THR A 21 -0.14 0.93 -6.45
C THR A 21 0.21 2.04 -5.45
N ARG A 22 1.07 1.74 -4.48
CA ARG A 22 1.53 2.73 -3.50
C ARG A 22 2.20 3.92 -4.17
N ARG A 23 3.09 3.69 -5.14
CA ARG A 23 3.77 4.76 -5.90
C ARG A 23 2.79 5.64 -6.68
N VAL A 24 1.77 5.03 -7.29
CA VAL A 24 0.72 5.79 -7.99
C VAL A 24 -0.04 6.68 -7.02
N LEU A 25 -0.37 6.18 -5.84
CA LEU A 25 -1.07 6.96 -4.80
C LEU A 25 -0.19 8.10 -4.25
N GLU A 26 1.09 7.85 -3.99
CA GLU A 26 2.05 8.87 -3.56
C GLU A 26 2.19 9.99 -4.62
N ALA A 27 2.16 9.64 -5.91
CA ALA A 27 2.21 10.62 -7.01
C ALA A 27 0.98 11.55 -7.08
N THR A 28 -0.14 11.20 -6.44
CA THR A 28 -1.32 12.09 -6.35
C THR A 28 -1.13 13.24 -5.35
N GLY A 29 -0.11 13.17 -4.48
CA GLY A 29 0.12 14.15 -3.42
C GLY A 29 -0.80 14.01 -2.20
N VAL A 30 -1.63 12.95 -2.14
CA VAL A 30 -2.43 12.65 -0.95
C VAL A 30 -1.53 12.18 0.20
N ASP A 31 -1.75 12.74 1.38
CA ASP A 31 -1.04 12.38 2.60
C ASP A 31 -1.62 11.07 3.16
N LEU A 32 -0.84 9.98 3.11
CA LEU A 32 -1.24 8.64 3.53
C LEU A 32 -0.31 8.14 4.65
N ASP A 33 -0.91 7.66 5.73
CA ASP A 33 -0.23 6.97 6.81
C ASP A 33 -0.46 5.46 6.67
N TRP A 34 0.59 4.75 6.27
CA TRP A 34 0.52 3.33 5.92
C TRP A 34 0.70 2.42 7.13
N ASP A 35 -0.35 1.69 7.48
CA ASP A 35 -0.31 0.58 8.44
C ASP A 35 -0.18 -0.74 7.67
N VAL A 36 1.06 -1.18 7.43
CA VAL A 36 1.32 -2.39 6.64
C VAL A 36 1.11 -3.65 7.50
N ARG A 37 0.24 -4.56 7.04
CA ARG A 37 -0.04 -5.84 7.69
C ARG A 37 0.24 -6.98 6.74
N GLN A 38 1.08 -7.92 7.16
CA GLN A 38 1.32 -9.15 6.41
C GLN A 38 0.18 -10.13 6.69
N ALA A 39 -0.50 -10.56 5.63
CA ALA A 39 -1.53 -11.61 5.70
C ALA A 39 -1.48 -12.57 4.50
N GLY A 40 -0.47 -12.43 3.64
CA GLY A 40 -0.13 -13.39 2.61
C GLY A 40 0.47 -14.69 3.17
N VAL A 41 0.43 -15.76 2.38
CA VAL A 41 0.89 -17.13 2.74
C VAL A 41 2.29 -17.43 2.20
#